data_AF-A0A534URQ2-F1
#
_entry.id   AF-A0A534URQ2-F1
#
_cell.length_a   1.000
_cell.length_b   1.000
_cell.length_c   1.000
_cell.angle_alpha   90.00
_cell.angle_beta   90.00
_cell.angle_gamma   90.00
#
_symmetry.space_group_name_H-M   'P 1'
#
loop_
_entity.id
_entity.type
_entity.pdbx_description
1 polymer ?
#
loop_
_entity_poly.entity_id
_entity_poly.type
_entity_poly.pdbx_seq_one_letter_code
_entity_poly.pdbx_strand_id
1 'polypeptide(L)'
;MDRSTAIFVDGLGAAAATSGVLGQLQGRIFALLYLQSRPLALDEIATALEQSKSNVSVNIRGLIEWHLLRGTRLAASLHDTARGIGLGAAGESTGDLHAPGLGAGAAPG
;
A
#
# COMPACT_ATOMS: atom_id res chain seq x y z
N MET A 1 -15.58 -6.84 -5.01
CA MET A 1 -15.21 -8.20 -4.57
C MET A 1 -15.99 -9.18 -5.44
N ASP A 2 -15.40 -10.28 -5.91
CA ASP A 2 -16.16 -11.28 -6.66
C ASP A 2 -17.08 -12.10 -5.74
N ARG A 3 -18.04 -12.81 -6.33
CA ARG A 3 -19.07 -13.55 -5.59
C ARG A 3 -18.49 -14.67 -4.73
N SER A 4 -17.46 -15.38 -5.19
CA SER A 4 -16.86 -16.50 -4.44
C SER A 4 -16.17 -15.97 -3.18
N THR A 5 -15.40 -14.90 -3.34
CA THR A 5 -14.75 -14.22 -2.21
C THR A 5 -15.79 -13.71 -1.21
N ALA A 6 -16.88 -13.09 -1.67
CA ALA A 6 -17.95 -12.61 -0.79
C ALA A 6 -18.59 -13.76 0.04
N ILE A 7 -18.94 -14.87 -0.61
CA ILE A 7 -19.50 -16.06 0.06
C ILE A 7 -18.53 -16.60 1.12
N PHE A 8 -17.24 -16.70 0.78
CA PHE A 8 -16.22 -17.17 1.72
C PHE A 8 -16.08 -16.24 2.93
N VAL A 9 -16.01 -14.92 2.69
CA VAL A 9 -15.88 -13.91 3.74
C VAL A 9 -17.07 -13.95 4.69
N ASP A 10 -18.28 -13.97 4.16
CA ASP A 10 -19.49 -13.97 4.98
C ASP A 10 -19.68 -15.31 5.71
N GLY A 11 -19.38 -16.44 5.04
CA GLY A 11 -19.42 -17.77 5.64
C GLY A 11 -18.43 -17.93 6.79
N LEU A 12 -17.17 -17.49 6.62
CA LEU A 12 -16.18 -17.53 7.70
C LEU A 12 -16.54 -16.56 8.82
N GLY A 13 -17.11 -15.39 8.49
CA GLY A 13 -17.69 -14.47 9.46
C GLY A 13 -18.73 -15.13 10.35
N ALA A 14 -19.71 -15.80 9.74
CA ALA A 14 -20.76 -16.51 10.47
C ALA A 14 -20.18 -17.64 11.34
N ALA A 15 -19.26 -18.44 10.80
CA ALA A 15 -18.61 -19.52 11.56
C ALA A 15 -17.74 -19.01 12.72
N ALA A 16 -17.06 -17.88 12.54
CA ALA A 16 -16.28 -17.25 13.61
C ALA A 16 -17.19 -16.84 14.78
N ALA A 17 -18.35 -16.25 14.48
CA ALA A 17 -19.31 -15.80 15.49
C ALA A 17 -19.87 -16.93 16.36
N THR A 18 -19.93 -18.17 15.85
CA THR A 18 -20.41 -19.32 16.64
C THR A 18 -19.35 -19.91 17.57
N SER A 19 -18.07 -19.56 17.38
CA SER A 19 -16.97 -20.10 18.18
C SER A 19 -16.91 -19.55 19.61
N GLY A 20 -17.52 -18.38 19.86
CA GLY A 20 -17.36 -17.62 21.11
C GLY A 20 -15.98 -16.95 21.29
N VAL A 21 -15.05 -17.14 20.35
CA VAL A 21 -13.70 -16.58 20.39
C VAL A 21 -13.60 -15.29 19.58
N LEU A 22 -14.13 -15.31 18.35
CA LEU A 22 -14.08 -14.17 17.44
C LEU A 22 -15.50 -13.66 17.14
N GLY A 23 -15.63 -12.34 17.00
CA GLY A 23 -16.85 -11.73 16.46
C GLY A 23 -17.00 -11.97 14.97
N GLN A 24 -18.23 -11.83 14.46
CA GLN A 24 -18.53 -11.98 13.03
C GLN A 24 -17.64 -11.10 12.15
N LEU A 25 -17.48 -9.82 12.52
CA LEU A 25 -16.66 -8.89 11.76
C LEU A 25 -15.17 -9.23 11.80
N GLN A 26 -14.67 -9.71 12.95
CA GLN A 26 -13.28 -10.17 13.06
C GLN A 26 -13.03 -11.36 12.12
N GLY A 27 -13.97 -12.31 12.05
CA GLY A 27 -13.94 -13.41 11.09
C GLY A 27 -13.93 -12.93 9.63
N ARG A 28 -14.79 -11.97 9.28
CA ARG A 28 -14.84 -11.39 7.91
C ARG A 28 -13.53 -10.67 7.54
N ILE A 29 -12.96 -9.88 8.46
CA ILE A 29 -11.67 -9.19 8.26
C ILE A 29 -10.55 -10.21 8.04
N PHE A 30 -10.49 -11.24 8.89
CA PHE A 30 -9.51 -12.31 8.74
C PHE A 30 -9.67 -13.03 7.40
N ALA A 31 -10.89 -13.42 7.03
CA ALA A 31 -11.19 -14.08 5.76
C ALA A 31 -10.73 -13.26 4.55
N LEU A 32 -11.04 -11.96 4.55
CA LEU A 32 -10.67 -11.05 3.48
C LEU A 32 -9.15 -11.01 3.32
N LEU A 33 -8.42 -10.79 4.41
CA LEU A 33 -6.96 -10.68 4.42
C LEU A 33 -6.29 -12.00 4.08
N TYR A 34 -6.86 -13.13 4.50
CA TYR A 34 -6.34 -14.47 4.21
C TYR A 34 -6.31 -14.76 2.70
N LEU A 35 -7.24 -14.19 1.94
CA LEU A 35 -7.31 -14.34 0.49
C LEU A 35 -6.43 -13.34 -0.28
N GLN A 36 -5.87 -12.32 0.38
CA GLN A 36 -5.05 -11.33 -0.30
C GLN A 36 -3.58 -11.75 -0.35
N SER A 37 -2.97 -11.62 -1.53
CA SER A 37 -1.52 -11.81 -1.71
C SER A 37 -0.69 -10.60 -1.28
N ARG A 38 -1.36 -9.48 -0.92
CA ARG A 38 -0.72 -8.24 -0.47
C ARG A 38 -1.36 -7.71 0.81
N PRO A 39 -0.63 -6.92 1.61
CA PRO A 39 -1.24 -6.14 2.68
C PRO A 39 -2.32 -5.20 2.12
N LEU A 40 -3.41 -5.04 2.87
CA LEU A 40 -4.44 -4.05 2.59
C LEU A 40 -4.36 -2.89 3.58
N ALA A 41 -4.61 -1.68 3.09
CA ALA A 41 -4.80 -0.53 3.95
C ALA A 41 -6.16 -0.60 4.67
N LEU A 42 -6.30 0.12 5.79
CA LEU A 42 -7.52 0.09 6.62
C LEU A 42 -8.75 0.57 5.86
N ASP A 43 -8.60 1.57 4.99
CA ASP A 43 -9.65 2.09 4.13
C ASP A 43 -10.07 1.08 3.06
N GLU A 44 -9.13 0.34 2.47
CA GLU A 44 -9.46 -0.73 1.52
C GLU A 44 -10.31 -1.82 2.18
N ILE A 45 -9.96 -2.22 3.42
CA ILE A 45 -10.73 -3.21 4.20
C ILE A 45 -12.12 -2.66 4.54
N ALA A 46 -12.19 -1.39 4.96
CA ALA A 46 -13.44 -0.71 5.29
C ALA A 46 -14.40 -0.66 4.08
N THR A 47 -13.90 -0.25 2.92
CA THR A 47 -14.67 -0.25 1.67
C THR A 47 -15.08 -1.66 1.26
N ALA A 48 -14.16 -2.63 1.33
CA ALA A 48 -14.43 -4.01 0.90
C ALA A 48 -15.51 -4.71 1.74
N LEU A 49 -15.62 -4.39 3.03
CA LEU A 49 -16.58 -4.99 3.96
C LEU A 49 -17.80 -4.10 4.26
N GLU A 50 -17.89 -2.94 3.61
CA GLU A 50 -18.91 -1.92 3.85
C GLU A 50 -19.01 -1.52 5.32
N GLN A 51 -17.87 -1.30 5.96
CA GLN A 51 -17.75 -0.92 7.37
C GLN A 51 -17.07 0.44 7.51
N SER A 52 -17.26 1.08 8.66
CA SER A 52 -16.50 2.30 8.96
C SER A 52 -15.03 1.96 9.25
N LYS A 53 -14.12 2.86 8.88
CA LYS A 53 -12.68 2.73 9.14
C LYS A 53 -12.36 2.57 10.63
N SER A 54 -13.10 3.27 11.49
CA SER A 54 -12.97 3.17 12.95
C SER A 54 -13.39 1.79 13.46
N ASN A 55 -14.50 1.24 12.96
CA ASN A 55 -14.96 -0.11 13.35
C ASN A 55 -13.94 -1.18 12.92
N VAL A 56 -13.44 -1.09 11.68
CA VAL A 56 -12.39 -1.97 11.17
C VAL A 56 -11.12 -1.86 12.01
N SER A 57 -10.69 -0.64 12.35
CA SER A 57 -9.48 -0.43 13.15
C SER A 57 -9.56 -1.07 14.54
N VAL A 58 -10.70 -0.95 15.22
CA VAL A 58 -10.92 -1.61 16.53
C VAL A 58 -10.84 -3.12 16.41
N ASN A 59 -11.51 -3.70 15.41
CA ASN A 59 -11.54 -5.16 15.23
C ASN A 59 -10.17 -5.72 14.83
N ILE A 60 -9.39 -4.98 14.02
CA ILE A 60 -8.01 -5.35 13.66
C ILE A 60 -7.09 -5.35 14.88
N ARG A 61 -7.23 -4.38 15.80
CA ARG A 61 -6.44 -4.39 17.04
C ARG A 61 -6.69 -5.65 17.85
N GLY A 62 -7.97 -6.02 18.02
CA GLY A 62 -8.31 -7.30 18.65
C GLY A 62 -7.68 -8.48 17.93
N LEU A 63 -7.78 -8.57 16.60
CA LEU A 63 -7.15 -9.66 15.84
C LEU A 63 -5.61 -9.72 15.97
N ILE A 64 -4.95 -8.58 16.15
CA ILE A 64 -3.49 -8.52 16.41
C ILE A 64 -3.17 -8.99 17.83
N GLU A 65 -3.98 -8.61 18.82
CA GLU A 65 -3.85 -9.08 20.22
C GLU A 65 -4.03 -10.60 20.31
N TRP A 66 -4.92 -11.17 19.50
CA TRP A 66 -5.10 -12.61 19.35
C TRP A 66 -4.02 -13.28 18.48
N HIS A 67 -3.01 -12.53 18.03
CA HIS A 67 -1.91 -13.00 17.17
C HIS A 67 -2.35 -13.61 15.82
N LEU A 68 -3.59 -13.35 15.38
CA LEU A 68 -4.11 -13.82 14.10
C LEU A 68 -3.68 -12.93 12.93
N LEU A 69 -3.41 -11.65 13.22
CA LEU A 69 -2.89 -10.69 12.25
C LEU A 69 -1.58 -10.08 12.75
N ARG A 70 -0.75 -9.64 11.80
CA ARG A 70 0.41 -8.81 12.08
C ARG A 70 0.23 -7.46 11.40
N GLY A 71 0.25 -6.40 12.20
CA GLY A 71 0.27 -5.03 11.67
C GLY A 71 1.64 -4.73 11.06
N THR A 72 1.69 -4.59 9.74
CA THR A 72 2.88 -4.03 9.06
C THR A 72 2.69 -2.54 8.91
N ARG A 73 3.62 -1.73 9.43
CA ARG A 73 3.73 -0.34 8.96
C ARG A 73 4.21 -0.43 7.52
N LEU A 74 3.30 -0.22 6.56
CA LEU A 74 3.74 0.12 5.22
C LEU A 74 4.47 1.46 5.36
N ALA A 75 5.81 1.45 5.36
CA ALA A 75 6.53 2.61 4.87
C ALA A 75 5.96 2.84 3.47
N ALA A 76 5.36 4.01 3.25
CA ALA A 76 4.68 4.34 2.00
C ALA A 76 5.60 3.94 0.84
N SER A 77 5.31 2.78 0.23
CA SER A 77 6.04 2.34 -0.94
C SER A 77 5.61 3.31 -2.01
N LEU A 78 6.57 3.99 -2.63
CA LEU A 78 6.44 5.03 -3.66
C LEU A 78 5.71 4.56 -4.94
N HIS A 79 4.89 3.52 -4.85
CA HIS A 79 4.07 2.99 -5.93
C HIS A 79 2.95 3.96 -6.37
N ASP A 80 2.63 4.97 -5.56
CA ASP A 80 1.72 6.06 -5.96
C ASP A 80 2.39 7.10 -6.90
N THR A 81 3.72 7.09 -7.03
CA THR A 81 4.44 8.02 -7.91
C THR A 81 4.76 7.43 -9.29
N ALA A 82 4.65 6.11 -9.47
CA ALA A 82 5.05 5.41 -10.70
C ALA A 82 3.96 5.29 -11.78
N ARG A 83 3.02 6.25 -11.84
CA ARG A 83 2.08 6.39 -12.98
C ARG A 83 2.14 7.73 -13.70
N GLY A 84 3.07 8.64 -13.36
CA GLY A 84 3.01 9.99 -13.91
C GLY A 84 4.31 10.78 -14.01
N ILE A 85 5.49 10.16 -13.93
CA ILE A 85 6.74 10.89 -14.21
C ILE A 85 7.57 10.15 -15.24
N GLY A 86 7.30 10.46 -16.52
CA GLY A 86 8.27 10.26 -17.57
C GLY A 86 9.42 11.25 -17.36
N LEU A 87 10.46 10.80 -16.66
CA LEU A 87 11.76 11.48 -16.64
C LEU A 87 12.85 10.45 -16.96
N GLY A 88 13.32 10.50 -18.21
CA GLY A 88 14.49 9.79 -18.73
C GLY A 88 14.71 10.32 -20.16
N ALA A 89 15.88 10.75 -20.59
CA ALA A 89 17.20 10.67 -20.01
C ALA A 89 18.09 11.76 -20.62
N ALA A 90 18.86 12.47 -19.79
CA ALA A 90 20.22 12.83 -20.16
C ALA A 90 21.02 11.53 -20.06
N GLY A 91 21.88 11.11 -20.98
CA GLY A 91 22.73 11.89 -21.87
C GLY A 91 24.15 11.45 -21.55
N GLU A 92 24.73 10.58 -22.37
CA GLU A 92 26.18 10.35 -22.43
C GLU A 92 26.53 9.65 -23.75
N SER A 93 27.09 10.41 -24.69
CA SER A 93 28.02 9.89 -25.69
C SER A 93 29.02 10.99 -26.00
N THR A 94 30.21 10.79 -25.42
CA THR A 94 31.52 11.34 -25.74
C THR A 94 31.65 11.80 -27.19
N GLY A 95 32.00 13.08 -27.36
CA GLY A 95 32.38 13.70 -28.61
C GLY A 95 33.41 14.79 -28.34
N ASP A 96 34.59 14.59 -28.88
CA ASP A 96 35.86 15.26 -28.66
C ASP A 96 35.91 16.80 -28.89
N LEU A 97 36.66 17.46 -28.00
CA LEU A 97 37.74 18.43 -28.26
C LEU A 97 37.48 19.63 -29.22
N HIS A 98 37.17 20.81 -28.65
CA HIS A 98 37.88 22.05 -28.99
C HIS A 98 37.75 23.11 -27.88
N ALA A 99 38.88 23.51 -27.30
CA ALA A 99 38.98 24.54 -26.28
C ALA A 99 38.98 25.96 -26.88
N PRO A 100 38.40 26.99 -26.22
CA PRO A 100 38.80 28.37 -26.42
C PRO A 100 39.67 28.85 -25.24
N GLY A 101 40.89 29.25 -25.55
CA GLY A 101 41.77 29.95 -24.61
C GLY A 101 41.28 31.38 -24.35
N LEU A 102 41.05 31.66 -23.07
CA LEU A 102 40.91 33.00 -22.49
C LEU A 102 42.28 33.68 -22.40
N GLY A 103 42.35 34.98 -22.68
CA GLY A 103 43.43 35.82 -22.16
C GLY A 103 43.72 37.11 -22.92
N ALA A 104 43.01 38.19 -22.60
CA ALA A 104 43.48 39.58 -22.52
C ALA A 104 42.26 40.45 -22.20
N GLY A 105 42.20 41.26 -21.16
CA GLY A 105 43.26 42.07 -20.58
C GLY A 105 42.92 43.54 -20.84
N ALA A 106 42.39 44.19 -19.81
CA ALA A 106 41.89 45.56 -19.74
C ALA A 106 42.81 46.68 -20.27
N ALA A 107 42.21 47.78 -20.77
CA ALA A 107 42.35 49.15 -20.22
C ALA A 107 41.50 50.18 -21.01
N PRO A 108 40.94 51.21 -20.35
CA PRO A 108 40.32 52.37 -21.00
C PRO A 108 41.28 53.57 -21.04
N GLY A 109 41.19 54.40 -22.09
CA GLY A 109 41.93 55.65 -22.27
C GLY A 109 41.66 56.25 -23.63
#